data_AF-A0A5B8VEQ3-F1
#
_entry.id   AF-A0A5B8VEQ3-F1
#
_cell.length_a   1.000
_cell.length_b   1.000
_cell.length_c   1.000
_cell.angle_alpha   90.00
_cell.angle_beta   90.00
_cell.angle_gamma   90.00
#
_symmetry.space_group_name_H-M   'P 1'
#
loop_
_entity.id
_entity.type
_entity.pdbx_description
1 polymer ?
#
loop_
_entity_poly.entity_id
_entity_poly.type
_entity_poly.pdbx_seq_one_letter_code
_entity_poly.pdbx_strand_id
1 'polypeptide(L)'
;MRIQFIKNVHFTKLVKINGRNVKEFNFRKMRNGEAELFSVDVSDDRGNRIMFQMEKEGNIWHITNDGLPSWIMDNEIKLNELIEEELKNL
;
A
#
# COMPACT_ATOMS: atom_id res chain seq x y z
N MET A 1 -21.75 -26.59 -5.73
CA MET A 1 -20.82 -25.58 -6.23
C MET A 1 -20.78 -24.44 -5.21
N ARG A 2 -19.69 -24.26 -4.44
CA ARG A 2 -19.56 -23.13 -3.51
C ARG A 2 -18.98 -21.95 -4.29
N ILE A 3 -19.77 -20.90 -4.48
CA ILE A 3 -19.29 -19.65 -5.07
C ILE A 3 -18.50 -18.93 -3.98
N GLN A 4 -17.18 -18.80 -4.16
CA GLN A 4 -16.35 -17.91 -3.34
C GLN A 4 -16.37 -16.54 -3.99
N PHE A 5 -16.99 -15.57 -3.32
CA PHE A 5 -16.92 -14.17 -3.72
C PHE A 5 -15.58 -13.60 -3.25
N ILE A 6 -14.78 -13.13 -4.19
CA ILE A 6 -13.48 -12.53 -3.91
C ILE A 6 -13.58 -11.08 -4.35
N LYS A 7 -13.60 -10.17 -3.37
CA LYS A 7 -13.65 -8.73 -3.64
C LYS A 7 -12.29 -8.29 -4.17
N ASN A 8 -12.27 -7.72 -5.36
CA ASN A 8 -11.09 -7.04 -5.87
C ASN A 8 -11.01 -5.66 -5.22
N VAL A 9 -9.87 -5.36 -4.60
CA VAL A 9 -9.65 -4.09 -3.89
C VAL A 9 -8.50 -3.35 -4.55
N HIS A 10 -8.81 -2.20 -5.12
CA HIS A 10 -7.84 -1.29 -5.73
C HIS A 10 -8.28 0.14 -5.43
N PHE A 11 -7.39 0.93 -4.85
CA PHE A 11 -7.68 2.31 -4.50
C PHE A 11 -6.41 3.17 -4.61
N THR A 12 -6.60 4.48 -4.62
CA THR A 12 -5.54 5.47 -4.74
C THR A 12 -5.66 6.48 -3.61
N LYS A 13 -4.54 6.85 -2.98
CA LYS A 13 -4.50 7.89 -1.94
C LYS A 13 -3.38 8.89 -2.22
N LEU A 14 -3.67 10.16 -1.94
CA LEU A 14 -2.70 11.24 -2.01
C LEU A 14 -2.01 11.40 -0.65
N VAL A 15 -0.69 11.28 -0.63
CA VAL A 15 0.13 11.38 0.58
C VAL A 15 1.07 12.55 0.45
N LYS A 16 0.96 13.50 1.38
CA LYS A 16 1.93 14.59 1.52
C LYS A 16 3.22 14.06 2.14
N ILE A 17 4.32 14.19 1.41
CA ILE A 17 5.67 13.74 1.77
C ILE A 17 6.50 14.96 2.21
N ASN A 18 7.12 14.85 3.39
CA ASN A 18 8.05 15.85 3.95
C ASN A 18 7.51 17.30 3.91
N GLY A 19 6.20 17.47 4.03
CA GLY A 19 5.55 18.79 4.04
C GLY A 19 5.57 19.56 2.71
N ARG A 20 6.16 19.02 1.64
CA ARG A 20 6.45 19.76 0.40
C ARG A 20 5.73 19.23 -0.82
N ASN A 21 5.84 17.93 -1.09
CA ASN A 21 5.30 17.32 -2.30
C ASN A 21 4.16 16.36 -1.96
N VAL A 22 3.13 16.31 -2.79
CA VAL A 22 2.07 15.30 -2.70
C VAL A 22 2.39 14.21 -3.71
N LYS A 23 2.34 12.95 -3.27
CA LYS A 23 2.53 11.78 -4.13
C LYS A 23 1.26 10.95 -4.15
N GLU A 24 0.97 10.40 -5.31
CA GLU A 24 -0.13 9.48 -5.50
C GLU A 24 0.37 8.05 -5.28
N PHE A 25 -0.18 7.39 -4.27
CA PHE A 25 0.07 5.98 -3.99
C PHE A 25 -1.12 5.16 -4.46
N ASN A 26 -0.85 4.18 -5.31
CA ASN A 26 -1.83 3.25 -5.84
C ASN A 26 -1.69 1.91 -5.13
N PHE A 27 -2.77 1.41 -4.56
CA PHE A 27 -2.79 0.20 -3.72
C PHE A 27 -3.66 -0.86 -4.38
N ARG A 28 -3.12 -2.05 -4.59
CA ARG A 28 -3.86 -3.20 -5.11
C ARG A 28 -3.72 -4.39 -4.19
N LYS A 29 -4.84 -4.91 -3.68
CA LYS A 29 -4.83 -6.15 -2.90
C LYS A 29 -4.43 -7.31 -3.80
N MET A 30 -3.35 -7.98 -3.44
CA MET A 30 -2.82 -9.14 -4.14
C MET A 30 -3.36 -10.41 -3.50
N ARG A 31 -3.45 -11.46 -4.32
CA ARG A 31 -3.89 -12.78 -3.87
C ARG A 31 -2.66 -13.67 -3.74
N ASN A 32 -2.17 -13.88 -2.51
CA ASN A 32 -1.03 -14.77 -2.26
C ASN A 32 -1.32 -15.75 -1.12
N GLY A 33 -2.11 -16.78 -1.41
CA GLY A 33 -2.45 -17.80 -0.42
C GLY A 33 -3.23 -17.24 0.77
N GLU A 34 -2.76 -17.52 1.98
CA GLU A 34 -3.34 -17.02 3.25
C GLU A 34 -2.85 -15.62 3.63
N ALA A 35 -1.73 -15.15 3.05
CA ALA A 35 -1.16 -13.85 3.40
C ALA A 35 -1.95 -12.71 2.76
N GLU A 36 -2.35 -11.72 3.58
CA GLU A 36 -2.91 -10.49 3.04
C GLU A 36 -1.78 -9.58 2.57
N LEU A 37 -1.76 -9.30 1.26
CA LEU A 37 -0.74 -8.47 0.62
C LEU A 37 -1.38 -7.32 -0.14
N PHE A 38 -0.76 -6.15 -0.08
CA PHE A 38 -0.99 -5.04 -0.99
C PHE A 38 0.26 -4.79 -1.83
N SER A 39 0.08 -4.71 -3.14
CA SER A 39 1.06 -4.08 -4.02
C SER A 39 0.81 -2.59 -3.99
N VAL A 40 1.87 -1.82 -3.79
CA VAL A 40 1.83 -0.36 -3.76
C VAL A 40 2.75 0.19 -4.85
N ASP A 41 2.25 1.14 -5.64
CA ASP A 41 3.07 1.86 -6.62
C ASP A 41 2.96 3.37 -6.45
N VAL A 42 4.08 4.06 -6.63
CA VAL A 42 4.21 5.50 -6.48
C VAL A 42 5.30 6.03 -7.42
N SER A 43 5.12 7.23 -7.95
CA SER A 43 6.13 7.90 -8.76
C SER A 43 7.07 8.78 -7.92
N ASP A 44 8.37 8.69 -8.17
CA ASP A 44 9.35 9.62 -7.61
C ASP A 44 9.29 11.00 -8.32
N ASP A 45 10.09 11.96 -7.87
CA ASP A 45 10.12 13.31 -8.45
C ASP A 45 10.73 13.36 -9.87
N ARG A 46 11.35 12.27 -10.31
CA ARG A 46 11.96 12.10 -11.64
C ARG A 46 11.03 11.34 -12.59
N GLY A 47 9.84 10.93 -12.13
CA GLY A 47 8.88 10.12 -12.88
C GLY A 47 9.19 8.63 -12.92
N ASN A 48 10.18 8.14 -12.16
CA ASN A 48 10.42 6.71 -12.02
C ASN A 48 9.34 6.11 -11.13
N ARG A 49 8.80 4.95 -11.54
CA ARG A 49 7.86 4.21 -10.71
C ARG A 49 8.62 3.35 -9.72
N ILE A 50 8.29 3.53 -8.44
CA ILE A 50 8.74 2.68 -7.35
C ILE A 50 7.56 1.77 -7.01
N MET A 51 7.82 0.47 -7.01
CA MET A 51 6.84 -0.55 -6.64
C MET A 51 7.36 -1.31 -5.43
N PHE A 52 6.49 -1.50 -4.45
CA PHE A 52 6.79 -2.26 -3.24
C PHE A 52 5.53 -2.97 -2.75
N GLN A 53 5.69 -3.81 -1.74
CA GLN A 53 4.63 -4.59 -1.14
C GLN A 53 4.47 -4.23 0.32
N MET A 54 3.23 -4.31 0.77
CA MET A 54 2.87 -4.29 2.17
C MET A 54 2.21 -5.61 2.55
N GLU A 55 2.66 -6.20 3.65
CA GLU A 55 2.15 -7.45 4.21
C GLU A 55 1.58 -7.19 5.59
N LYS A 56 0.48 -7.89 5.92
CA LYS A 56 -0.15 -7.77 7.23
C LYS A 56 0.55 -8.70 8.22
N GLU A 57 1.28 -8.13 9.17
CA GLU A 57 1.82 -8.85 10.33
C GLU A 57 0.96 -8.53 11.56
N GLY A 58 0.18 -9.52 12.00
CA GLY A 58 -0.82 -9.33 13.06
C GLY A 58 -1.92 -8.35 12.65
N ASN A 59 -1.86 -7.11 13.14
CA ASN A 59 -2.85 -6.07 12.84
C ASN A 59 -2.24 -4.80 12.23
N ILE A 60 -1.01 -4.89 11.73
CA ILE A 60 -0.29 -3.76 11.14
C ILE A 60 0.22 -4.18 9.77
N TRP A 61 0.07 -3.30 8.79
CA TRP A 61 0.65 -3.45 7.46
C TRP A 61 2.09 -2.95 7.45
N HIS A 62 3.01 -3.82 7.06
CA HIS A 62 4.44 -3.54 7.02
C HIS A 62 5.00 -3.61 5.62
N ILE A 63 5.96 -2.74 5.31
CA ILE A 63 6.68 -2.79 4.04
C ILE A 63 7.66 -3.95 4.07
N THR A 64 7.62 -4.81 3.04
CA THR A 64 8.49 -6.00 2.97
C THR A 64 9.73 -5.81 2.10
N ASN A 65 9.80 -4.74 1.31
CA ASN A 65 10.92 -4.50 0.40
C ASN A 65 12.03 -3.66 1.05
N ASP A 66 13.26 -4.14 0.95
CA ASP A 66 14.46 -3.39 1.34
C ASP A 66 14.88 -2.36 0.27
N GLY A 67 15.66 -1.35 0.70
CA GLY A 67 16.30 -0.39 -0.20
C GLY A 67 15.36 0.67 -0.78
N LEU A 68 14.18 0.86 -0.19
CA LEU A 68 13.27 1.93 -0.58
C LEU A 68 13.79 3.30 -0.12
N PRO A 69 13.46 4.38 -0.85
CA PRO A 69 13.76 5.73 -0.40
C PRO A 69 13.21 6.02 1.01
N SER A 70 13.96 6.77 1.81
CA SER A 70 13.59 7.08 3.20
C SER A 70 12.19 7.67 3.32
N TRP A 71 11.80 8.53 2.37
CA TRP A 71 10.47 9.15 2.39
C TRP A 71 9.31 8.15 2.25
N ILE A 72 9.53 6.95 1.72
CA ILE A 72 8.54 5.87 1.74
C ILE A 72 8.52 5.21 3.11
N MET A 73 9.71 4.84 3.62
CA MET A 73 9.87 4.18 4.92
C MET A 73 9.33 5.05 6.06
N ASP A 74 9.64 6.34 6.05
CA ASP A 74 9.17 7.33 7.03
C ASP A 74 7.63 7.49 7.03
N ASN A 75 6.95 7.05 5.97
CA ASN A 75 5.50 7.11 5.83
C ASN A 75 4.82 5.73 5.98
N GLU A 76 5.53 4.68 6.37
CA GLU A 76 4.97 3.32 6.54
C GLU A 76 3.72 3.29 7.43
N ILE A 77 3.77 3.95 8.59
CA ILE A 77 2.64 4.05 9.53
C ILE A 77 1.41 4.66 8.84
N LYS A 78 1.62 5.70 8.03
CA LYS A 78 0.54 6.37 7.31
C LYS A 78 -0.02 5.50 6.19
N LEU A 79 0.82 4.73 5.50
CA LEU A 79 0.36 3.78 4.48
C LEU A 79 -0.49 2.68 5.12
N ASN A 80 -0.10 2.18 6.30
CA ASN A 80 -0.89 1.25 7.09
C ASN A 80 -2.27 1.84 7.46
N GLU A 81 -2.33 3.07 7.95
CA GLU A 81 -3.59 3.75 8.27
C GLU A 81 -4.51 3.86 7.05
N LEU A 82 -3.96 4.21 5.89
CA LEU A 82 -4.72 4.34 4.64
C LEU A 82 -5.31 3.02 4.17
N ILE A 83 -4.57 1.91 4.31
CA ILE A 83 -5.07 0.57 4.00
C ILE A 83 -6.21 0.20 4.96
N GLU A 84 -6.02 0.38 6.27
CA GLU A 84 -7.04 0.03 7.27
C GLU A 84 -8.29 0.91 7.16
N GLU A 85 -8.16 2.19 6.84
CA GLU A 85 -9.29 3.07 6.55
C GLU A 85 -10.08 2.56 5.34
N GLU A 86 -9.40 2.23 4.25
CA GLU A 86 -10.07 1.71 3.06
C GLU A 86 -10.76 0.38 3.34
N LEU A 87 -10.11 -0.55 4.04
CA LEU A 87 -10.68 -1.84 4.39
C LEU A 87 -11.91 -1.73 5.31
N LYS A 88 -11.97 -0.72 6.19
CA LYS A 88 -13.16 -0.45 7.03
C LYS A 88 -14.35 0.12 6.24
N ASN A 89 -14.08 0.79 5.12
CA ASN A 89 -15.10 1.41 4.27
C ASN A 89 -15.67 0.45 3.21
N LEU A 90 -15.16 -0.79 3.14
CA LEU A 90 -15.53 -1.82 2.16
C LEU A 90 -16.56 -2.82 2.70
#